data_AF-A0A1N7MD56-F1
#
_entry.id   AF-A0A1N7MD56-F1
#
_cell.length_a   1.000
_cell.length_b   1.000
_cell.length_c   1.000
_cell.angle_alpha   90.00
_cell.angle_beta   90.00
_cell.angle_gamma   90.00
#
_symmetry.space_group_name_H-M   'P 1'
#
loop_
_entity.id
_entity.type
_entity.pdbx_description
1 polymer ?
#
loop_
_entity_poly.entity_id
_entity_poly.type
_entity_poly.pdbx_seq_one_letter_code
_entity_poly.pdbx_strand_id
1 'polypeptide(L)'
;MTLKHWMDWVLWAMVALSALQGWRRGFARAAVNVAHMAAFVAEVVAASAAAIGINHFVRGMMGADAPGPAWMHRVAMFWQQSPRLCNTLAFLGAYLVLSFALHRFIRPLDRRSMRAKRPGSVSRTGGLVLGACLGAFRAAVLGACVYVALQYVSAPAIAQASASSPAYRWMSAHLYRPWLRPVVDREMPVLARGALKNVAADISLFVVPTGPGEETGVLVVPKPVAEKALAITCGLSSPYLKARALYEWEIHHIRYDWKKYDDYVDDGKWDAQSPLTTLETGKGVCADYALLYADMAHAVGLTVRIDEGLAITGGVEGSHAWNEVFIPGEHRYILVDTTWGSAQDAWFDVPPAVFDETHKLVTRITIYAST
;
A
#
# COMPACT_ATOMS: atom_id res chain seq x y z
N MET A 1 2.88 -17.90 28.73
CA MET A 1 3.74 -18.21 27.55
C MET A 1 2.82 -18.57 26.39
N THR A 2 3.23 -18.35 25.12
CA THR A 2 2.70 -18.98 23.87
C THR A 2 1.71 -18.27 22.92
N LEU A 3 1.43 -16.96 23.00
CA LEU A 3 0.77 -16.24 21.88
C LEU A 3 1.68 -15.28 21.10
N LYS A 4 2.85 -14.90 21.60
CA LYS A 4 3.73 -13.92 20.91
C LYS A 4 4.59 -14.50 19.77
N HIS A 5 4.70 -15.82 19.64
CA HIS A 5 5.62 -16.47 18.68
C HIS A 5 4.94 -17.45 17.71
N TRP A 6 3.60 -17.44 17.61
CA TRP A 6 2.88 -18.42 16.79
C TRP A 6 3.27 -18.34 15.31
N MET A 7 3.63 -17.15 14.81
CA MET A 7 4.10 -16.96 13.44
C MET A 7 5.38 -17.77 13.15
N ASP A 8 6.35 -17.77 14.07
CA ASP A 8 7.55 -18.60 13.93
C ASP A 8 7.20 -20.09 13.88
N TRP A 9 6.30 -20.54 14.75
CA TRP A 9 5.83 -21.93 14.76
C TRP A 9 5.19 -22.33 13.44
N VAL A 10 4.38 -21.47 12.84
CA VAL A 10 3.75 -21.72 11.54
C VAL A 10 4.82 -21.85 10.44
N LEU A 11 5.76 -20.90 10.36
CA LEU A 11 6.82 -20.91 9.36
C LEU A 11 7.73 -22.15 9.51
N TRP A 12 8.15 -22.47 10.73
CA TRP A 12 8.97 -23.66 11.00
C TRP A 12 8.22 -24.97 10.79
N ALA A 13 6.94 -25.04 11.15
CA ALA A 13 6.10 -26.21 10.90
C ALA A 13 5.97 -26.47 9.39
N MET A 14 5.83 -25.44 8.56
CA MET A 14 5.80 -25.59 7.10
C MET A 14 7.09 -26.20 6.56
N VAL A 15 8.25 -25.75 7.07
CA VAL A 15 9.56 -26.31 6.71
C VAL A 15 9.66 -27.77 7.15
N ALA A 16 9.35 -28.06 8.42
CA ALA A 16 9.46 -29.40 8.99
C ALA A 16 8.52 -30.42 8.32
N LEU A 17 7.26 -30.04 8.08
CA LEU A 17 6.29 -30.88 7.39
C LEU A 17 6.70 -31.14 5.93
N SER A 18 7.22 -30.12 5.24
CA SER A 18 7.71 -30.27 3.87
C SER A 18 8.96 -31.16 3.81
N ALA A 19 9.86 -31.04 4.79
CA ALA A 19 11.03 -31.91 4.94
C ALA A 19 10.61 -33.37 5.19
N LEU A 20 9.63 -33.60 6.08
CA LEU A 20 9.10 -34.94 6.36
C LEU A 20 8.40 -35.55 5.13
N GLN A 21 7.64 -34.76 4.39
CA GLN A 21 7.03 -35.21 3.12
C GLN A 21 8.10 -35.55 2.09
N GLY A 22 9.15 -34.75 1.99
CA GLY A 22 10.31 -35.01 1.13
C GLY A 22 11.03 -36.30 1.50
N TRP A 23 11.26 -36.53 2.79
CA TRP A 23 11.83 -37.76 3.32
C TRP A 23 10.99 -39.00 2.97
N ARG A 24 9.67 -38.93 3.15
CA ARG A 24 8.73 -40.02 2.81
C ARG A 24 8.73 -40.32 1.30
N ARG A 25 8.82 -39.30 0.46
CA ARG A 25 8.77 -39.41 -1.02
C ARG A 25 10.10 -39.86 -1.63
N GLY A 26 11.22 -39.47 -1.02
CA GLY A 26 12.57 -39.66 -1.56
C GLY A 26 12.90 -38.67 -2.69
N PHE A 27 14.19 -38.57 -3.02
CA PHE A 27 14.77 -37.55 -3.90
C PHE A 27 14.05 -37.43 -5.25
N ALA A 28 13.86 -38.53 -5.99
CA ALA A 28 13.26 -38.46 -7.34
C ALA A 28 11.84 -37.85 -7.35
N ARG A 29 11.02 -38.17 -6.34
CA ARG A 29 9.67 -37.62 -6.19
C ARG A 29 9.67 -36.21 -5.60
N ALA A 30 10.61 -35.91 -4.70
CA ALA A 30 10.80 -34.56 -4.19
C ALA A 30 11.26 -33.60 -5.30
N ALA A 31 12.20 -34.02 -6.15
CA ALA A 31 12.73 -33.25 -7.27
C ALA A 31 11.65 -32.90 -8.30
N VAL A 32 10.73 -33.83 -8.60
CA VAL A 32 9.60 -33.54 -9.49
C VAL A 32 8.66 -32.48 -8.89
N ASN A 33 8.40 -32.50 -7.58
CA ASN A 33 7.61 -31.44 -6.94
C ASN A 33 8.30 -30.08 -7.00
N VAL A 34 9.64 -30.05 -6.86
CA VAL A 34 10.41 -28.81 -7.04
C VAL A 34 10.32 -28.32 -8.49
N ALA A 35 10.40 -29.23 -9.46
CA ALA A 35 10.24 -28.89 -10.88
C ALA A 35 8.85 -28.30 -11.18
N HIS A 36 7.78 -28.88 -10.63
CA HIS A 36 6.41 -28.32 -10.74
C HIS A 36 6.29 -26.94 -10.12
N MET A 37 6.89 -26.72 -8.95
CA MET A 37 6.86 -25.40 -8.30
C MET A 37 7.63 -24.36 -9.11
N ALA A 38 8.85 -24.70 -9.57
CA ALA A 38 9.66 -23.81 -10.39
C ALA A 38 8.95 -23.47 -11.71
N ALA A 39 8.31 -24.46 -12.33
CA ALA A 39 7.48 -24.28 -13.50
C ALA A 39 6.32 -23.32 -13.26
N PHE A 40 5.55 -23.51 -12.18
CA PHE A 40 4.45 -22.61 -11.82
C PHE A 40 4.93 -21.17 -11.59
N VAL A 41 6.04 -20.97 -10.89
CA VAL A 41 6.61 -19.63 -10.67
C VAL A 41 7.05 -18.99 -11.98
N ALA A 42 7.76 -19.74 -12.84
CA ALA A 42 8.20 -19.26 -14.14
C ALA A 42 7.00 -18.88 -15.04
N GLU A 43 5.92 -19.66 -14.97
CA GLU A 43 4.68 -19.41 -15.69
C GLU A 43 4.00 -18.12 -15.24
N VAL A 44 3.87 -17.88 -13.93
CA VAL A 44 3.29 -16.64 -13.40
C VAL A 44 4.14 -15.43 -13.80
N VAL A 45 5.47 -15.52 -13.67
CA VAL A 45 6.38 -14.43 -14.07
C VAL A 45 6.29 -14.14 -15.56
N ALA A 46 6.35 -15.18 -16.41
CA ALA A 46 6.26 -15.02 -17.86
C ALA A 46 4.90 -14.50 -18.32
N ALA A 47 3.79 -14.97 -17.71
CA ALA A 47 2.45 -14.47 -17.98
C ALA A 47 2.30 -12.99 -17.58
N SER A 48 2.92 -12.60 -16.46
CA SER A 48 2.91 -11.20 -15.99
C SER A 48 3.72 -10.29 -16.93
N ALA A 49 4.91 -10.72 -17.34
CA ALA A 49 5.73 -10.00 -18.31
C ALA A 49 5.04 -9.88 -19.67
N ALA A 50 4.38 -10.95 -20.14
CA ALA A 50 3.58 -10.92 -21.36
C ALA A 50 2.40 -9.95 -21.26
N ALA A 51 1.67 -9.94 -20.15
CA ALA A 51 0.57 -8.98 -19.92
C ALA A 51 1.06 -7.52 -19.93
N ILE A 52 2.21 -7.24 -19.31
CA ILE A 52 2.86 -5.91 -19.35
C ILE A 52 3.24 -5.55 -20.79
N GLY A 53 3.86 -6.48 -21.53
CA GLY A 53 4.23 -6.28 -22.93
C GLY A 53 3.02 -5.99 -23.83
N ILE A 54 1.93 -6.75 -23.67
CA ILE A 54 0.66 -6.52 -24.38
C ILE A 54 0.11 -5.13 -24.07
N ASN A 55 0.11 -4.71 -22.80
CA ASN A 55 -0.34 -3.37 -22.42
C ASN A 55 0.52 -2.27 -23.04
N HIS A 56 1.84 -2.46 -23.06
CA HIS A 56 2.76 -1.49 -23.67
C HIS A 56 2.52 -1.39 -25.18
N PHE A 57 2.34 -2.53 -25.86
CA PHE A 57 2.03 -2.59 -27.28
C PHE A 57 0.70 -1.91 -27.62
N VAL A 58 -0.36 -2.19 -26.86
CA VAL A 58 -1.68 -1.56 -27.05
C VAL A 58 -1.60 -0.05 -26.85
N ARG A 59 -0.83 0.43 -25.86
CA ARG A 59 -0.59 1.87 -25.67
C ARG A 59 0.24 2.48 -26.80
N GLY A 60 1.25 1.78 -27.30
CA GLY A 60 2.12 2.23 -28.39
C GLY A 60 1.40 2.36 -29.74
N MET A 61 0.45 1.46 -30.03
CA MET A 61 -0.39 1.56 -31.23
C MET A 61 -1.34 2.77 -31.23
N MET A 62 -1.51 3.45 -30.08
CA MET A 62 -2.44 4.58 -29.92
C MET A 62 -1.72 5.94 -29.82
N GLY A 63 -0.41 5.99 -30.02
CA GLY A 63 0.33 7.24 -30.18
C GLY A 63 0.34 7.69 -31.64
N ALA A 64 -0.42 8.75 -31.94
CA ALA A 64 -0.51 9.48 -33.22
C ALA A 64 -1.08 8.71 -34.42
N ASP A 65 -2.32 9.04 -34.82
CA ASP A 65 -2.90 8.84 -36.16
C ASP A 65 -2.63 7.48 -36.86
N ALA A 66 -2.62 6.37 -36.12
CA ALA A 66 -2.32 5.06 -36.69
C ALA A 66 -3.46 4.61 -37.62
N PRO A 67 -3.21 4.40 -38.93
CA PRO A 67 -4.24 3.93 -39.85
C PRO A 67 -4.65 2.51 -39.47
N GLY A 68 -5.91 2.33 -39.06
CA GLY A 68 -6.41 1.04 -38.60
C GLY A 68 -7.93 0.90 -38.71
N PRO A 69 -8.46 -0.32 -38.89
CA PRO A 69 -9.89 -0.59 -38.90
C PRO A 69 -10.60 -0.06 -37.64
N ALA A 70 -11.85 0.37 -37.80
CA ALA A 70 -12.68 0.92 -36.71
C ALA A 70 -12.86 -0.03 -35.50
N TRP A 71 -12.78 -1.35 -35.72
CA TRP A 71 -12.88 -2.32 -34.62
C TRP A 71 -11.65 -2.29 -33.71
N MET A 72 -10.44 -2.02 -34.24
CA MET A 72 -9.22 -1.92 -33.42
C MET A 72 -9.31 -0.73 -32.47
N HIS A 73 -9.79 0.42 -32.95
CA HIS A 73 -10.03 1.60 -32.14
C HIS A 73 -11.03 1.34 -31.00
N ARG A 74 -12.12 0.61 -31.28
CA ARG A 74 -13.10 0.23 -30.23
C ARG A 74 -12.50 -0.66 -29.15
N VAL A 75 -11.69 -1.66 -29.53
CA VAL A 75 -11.00 -2.54 -28.59
C VAL A 75 -10.00 -1.74 -27.75
N ALA A 76 -9.26 -0.82 -28.37
CA ALA A 76 -8.26 -0.02 -27.69
C ALA A 76 -8.88 1.00 -26.71
N MET A 77 -10.01 1.63 -27.10
CA MET A 77 -10.81 2.47 -26.21
C MET A 77 -11.37 1.71 -25.01
N PHE A 78 -11.89 0.50 -25.22
CA PHE A 78 -12.32 -0.38 -24.13
C PHE A 78 -11.14 -0.72 -23.18
N TRP A 79 -9.95 -0.96 -23.74
CA TRP A 79 -8.73 -1.21 -22.99
C TRP A 79 -8.32 -0.04 -22.08
N GLN A 80 -8.56 1.21 -22.52
CA GLN A 80 -8.35 2.41 -21.70
C GLN A 80 -9.43 2.59 -20.63
N GLN A 81 -10.68 2.28 -20.93
CA GLN A 81 -11.79 2.43 -19.99
C GLN A 81 -11.75 1.38 -18.88
N SER A 82 -11.12 0.23 -19.12
CA SER A 82 -11.06 -0.88 -18.17
C SER A 82 -9.67 -1.53 -18.10
N PRO A 83 -8.62 -0.78 -17.71
CA PRO A 83 -7.23 -1.23 -17.79
C PRO A 83 -6.93 -2.38 -16.83
N ARG A 84 -7.62 -2.42 -15.67
CA ARG A 84 -7.48 -3.52 -14.70
C ARG A 84 -8.02 -4.83 -15.26
N LEU A 85 -9.24 -4.81 -15.78
CA LEU A 85 -9.89 -5.97 -16.40
C LEU A 85 -9.06 -6.50 -17.58
N CYS A 86 -8.61 -5.60 -18.46
CA CYS A 86 -7.84 -6.01 -19.63
C CYS A 86 -6.46 -6.57 -19.27
N ASN A 87 -5.80 -6.03 -18.24
CA ASN A 87 -4.55 -6.59 -17.72
C ASN A 87 -4.77 -7.99 -17.13
N THR A 88 -5.86 -8.20 -16.37
CA THR A 88 -6.21 -9.52 -15.83
C THR A 88 -6.50 -10.53 -16.96
N LEU A 89 -7.23 -10.12 -18.00
CA LEU A 89 -7.52 -10.97 -19.15
C LEU A 89 -6.26 -11.31 -19.95
N ALA A 90 -5.36 -10.35 -20.15
CA ALA A 90 -4.07 -10.58 -20.81
C ALA A 90 -3.19 -11.55 -20.01
N PHE A 91 -3.13 -11.40 -18.69
CA PHE A 91 -2.44 -12.33 -17.79
C PHE A 91 -3.03 -13.75 -17.90
N LEU A 92 -4.36 -13.88 -17.77
CA LEU A 92 -5.05 -15.18 -17.84
C LEU A 92 -4.82 -15.87 -19.19
N GLY A 93 -4.92 -15.13 -20.30
CA GLY A 93 -4.66 -15.65 -21.64
C GLY A 93 -3.21 -16.13 -21.79
N ALA A 94 -2.24 -15.32 -21.38
CA ALA A 94 -0.82 -15.70 -21.42
C ALA A 94 -0.53 -16.90 -20.52
N TYR A 95 -1.10 -16.92 -19.32
CA TYR A 95 -0.98 -18.03 -18.36
C TYR A 95 -1.48 -19.33 -18.98
N LEU A 96 -2.69 -19.38 -19.55
CA LEU A 96 -3.24 -20.60 -20.14
C LEU A 96 -2.38 -21.17 -21.28
N VAL A 97 -1.85 -20.32 -22.15
CA VAL A 97 -0.98 -20.74 -23.26
C VAL A 97 0.35 -21.28 -22.74
N LEU A 98 0.98 -20.57 -21.80
CA LEU A 98 2.23 -20.99 -21.17
C LEU A 98 2.04 -22.29 -20.38
N SER A 99 0.94 -22.42 -19.63
CA SER A 99 0.57 -23.64 -18.90
C SER A 99 0.51 -24.85 -19.81
N PHE A 100 -0.20 -24.71 -20.93
CA PHE A 100 -0.38 -25.78 -21.89
C PHE A 100 0.96 -26.25 -22.48
N ALA A 101 1.83 -25.29 -22.85
CA ALA A 101 3.16 -25.58 -23.37
C ALA A 101 4.04 -26.26 -22.32
N LEU A 102 4.08 -25.74 -21.10
CA LEU A 102 4.96 -26.19 -20.02
C LEU A 102 4.57 -27.59 -19.50
N HIS A 103 3.28 -27.87 -19.38
CA HIS A 103 2.78 -29.19 -18.98
C HIS A 103 3.20 -30.30 -19.96
N ARG A 104 3.44 -29.99 -21.23
CA ARG A 104 3.95 -30.96 -22.22
C ARG A 104 5.37 -31.43 -21.89
N PHE A 105 6.18 -30.58 -21.26
CA PHE A 105 7.55 -30.89 -20.87
C PHE A 105 7.67 -31.53 -19.48
N ILE A 106 6.70 -31.30 -18.58
CA ILE A 106 6.73 -31.85 -17.21
C ILE A 106 6.10 -33.25 -17.13
N ARG A 107 5.07 -33.55 -17.91
CA ARG A 107 4.41 -34.87 -17.95
C ARG A 107 5.37 -36.08 -18.08
N PRO A 108 6.47 -36.03 -18.86
CA PRO A 108 7.46 -37.11 -18.90
C PRO A 108 8.19 -37.33 -17.56
N LEU A 109 8.47 -36.27 -16.81
CA LEU A 109 9.11 -36.33 -15.49
C LEU A 109 8.20 -37.02 -14.46
N ASP A 110 6.90 -36.72 -14.49
CA ASP A 110 5.89 -37.39 -13.65
C ASP A 110 5.85 -38.89 -13.90
N ARG A 111 5.79 -39.29 -15.17
CA ARG A 111 5.78 -40.71 -15.57
C ARG A 111 7.02 -41.46 -15.11
N ARG A 112 8.21 -40.83 -15.20
CA ARG A 112 9.47 -41.41 -14.71
C ARG A 112 9.48 -41.54 -13.19
N SER A 113 8.96 -40.55 -12.48
CA SER A 113 8.94 -40.52 -11.02
C SER A 113 7.94 -41.51 -10.40
N MET A 114 6.78 -41.71 -11.04
CA MET A 114 5.81 -42.74 -10.62
C MET A 114 6.33 -44.17 -10.76
N ARG A 115 7.32 -44.40 -11.63
CA ARG A 115 7.99 -45.70 -11.80
C ARG A 115 9.14 -45.92 -10.82
N ALA A 116 9.47 -44.95 -9.98
CA ALA A 116 10.58 -45.06 -9.03
C ALA A 116 10.26 -46.08 -7.93
N LYS A 117 11.23 -46.96 -7.62
CA LYS A 117 11.15 -47.93 -6.52
C LYS A 117 11.03 -47.22 -5.16
N ARG A 118 10.66 -47.96 -4.11
CA ARG A 118 10.62 -47.44 -2.72
C ARG A 118 11.98 -46.81 -2.36
N PRO A 119 12.01 -45.62 -1.76
CA PRO A 119 13.25 -44.89 -1.55
C PRO A 119 14.09 -45.52 -0.43
N GLY A 120 15.35 -45.82 -0.74
CA GLY A 120 16.38 -46.19 0.23
C GLY A 120 16.90 -44.98 1.03
N SER A 121 17.74 -45.21 2.03
CA SER A 121 18.15 -44.19 3.01
C SER A 121 18.76 -42.93 2.38
N VAL A 122 19.68 -43.07 1.41
CA VAL A 122 20.30 -41.92 0.70
C VAL A 122 19.26 -41.10 -0.05
N SER A 123 18.32 -41.76 -0.75
CA SER A 123 17.23 -41.10 -1.44
C SER A 123 16.29 -40.38 -0.47
N ARG A 124 16.07 -40.90 0.74
CA ARG A 124 15.25 -40.24 1.76
C ARG A 124 15.94 -39.01 2.33
N THR A 125 17.25 -39.06 2.57
CA THR A 125 18.03 -37.89 3.00
C THR A 125 18.01 -36.79 1.93
N GLY A 126 18.23 -37.14 0.66
CA GLY A 126 18.11 -36.17 -0.44
C GLY A 126 16.68 -35.61 -0.57
N GLY A 127 15.66 -36.45 -0.37
CA GLY A 127 14.27 -36.01 -0.33
C GLY A 127 13.98 -35.06 0.83
N LEU A 128 14.56 -35.30 2.02
CA LEU A 128 14.43 -34.45 3.21
C LEU A 128 14.97 -33.05 2.94
N VAL A 129 16.17 -32.95 2.36
CA VAL A 129 16.81 -31.66 2.01
C VAL A 129 15.95 -30.90 1.00
N LEU A 130 15.55 -31.53 -0.10
CA LEU A 130 14.68 -30.90 -1.10
C LEU A 130 13.33 -30.48 -0.51
N GLY A 131 12.77 -31.31 0.38
CA GLY A 131 11.55 -31.00 1.11
C GLY A 131 11.69 -29.78 2.02
N ALA A 132 12.81 -29.66 2.73
CA ALA A 132 13.11 -28.50 3.57
C ALA A 132 13.25 -27.22 2.74
N CYS A 133 13.99 -27.25 1.62
CA CYS A 133 14.12 -26.12 0.70
C CYS A 133 12.75 -25.66 0.16
N LEU A 134 11.92 -26.60 -0.28
CA LEU A 134 10.57 -26.30 -0.76
C LEU A 134 9.67 -25.76 0.35
N GLY A 135 9.83 -26.25 1.59
CA GLY A 135 9.15 -25.71 2.76
C GLY A 135 9.56 -24.27 3.07
N ALA A 136 10.86 -23.95 2.99
CA ALA A 136 11.37 -22.60 3.18
C ALA A 136 10.84 -21.65 2.11
N PHE A 137 10.79 -22.09 0.84
CA PHE A 137 10.16 -21.33 -0.24
C PHE A 137 8.69 -21.03 0.04
N ARG A 138 7.90 -22.04 0.47
CA ARG A 138 6.48 -21.82 0.82
C ARG A 138 6.31 -20.87 2.00
N ALA A 139 7.18 -20.98 3.01
CA ALA A 139 7.18 -20.08 4.16
C ALA A 139 7.48 -18.63 3.72
N ALA A 140 8.43 -18.43 2.80
CA ALA A 140 8.70 -17.13 2.21
C ALA A 140 7.53 -16.59 1.38
N VAL A 141 6.84 -17.44 0.60
CA VAL A 141 5.64 -17.02 -0.15
C VAL A 141 4.49 -16.65 0.80
N LEU A 142 4.23 -17.45 1.84
CA LEU A 142 3.22 -17.11 2.84
C LEU A 142 3.56 -15.78 3.52
N GLY A 143 4.81 -15.60 3.93
CA GLY A 143 5.25 -14.36 4.54
C GLY A 143 5.16 -13.16 3.59
N ALA A 144 5.44 -13.34 2.29
CA ALA A 144 5.21 -12.33 1.27
C ALA A 144 3.71 -11.97 1.14
N CYS A 145 2.81 -12.96 1.13
CA CYS A 145 1.37 -12.71 1.12
C CYS A 145 0.92 -11.93 2.36
N VAL A 146 1.41 -12.30 3.55
CA VAL A 146 1.14 -11.56 4.78
C VAL A 146 1.72 -10.15 4.69
N TYR A 147 2.93 -9.99 4.15
CA TYR A 147 3.59 -8.70 3.98
C TYR A 147 2.78 -7.76 3.09
N VAL A 148 2.23 -8.27 1.99
CA VAL A 148 1.35 -7.52 1.09
C VAL A 148 0.00 -7.27 1.74
N ALA A 149 -0.64 -8.28 2.34
CA ALA A 149 -1.96 -8.16 2.95
C ALA A 149 -1.99 -7.12 4.08
N LEU A 150 -0.94 -7.03 4.91
CA LEU A 150 -0.81 -6.05 5.98
C LEU A 150 -0.68 -4.60 5.48
N GLN A 151 -0.53 -4.36 4.18
CA GLN A 151 -0.51 -3.01 3.59
C GLN A 151 -1.93 -2.52 3.27
N TYR A 152 -2.85 -3.46 3.02
CA TYR A 152 -4.22 -3.18 2.59
C TYR A 152 -5.25 -3.51 3.66
N VAL A 153 -4.87 -4.26 4.69
CA VAL A 153 -5.79 -4.75 5.74
C VAL A 153 -5.17 -4.55 7.12
N SER A 154 -5.88 -3.82 7.97
CA SER A 154 -5.56 -3.67 9.38
C SER A 154 -5.81 -4.99 10.13
N ALA A 155 -4.74 -5.71 10.45
CA ALA A 155 -4.78 -6.93 11.24
C ALA A 155 -3.75 -6.88 12.38
N PRO A 156 -4.07 -6.21 13.51
CA PRO A 156 -3.11 -5.91 14.58
C PRO A 156 -2.45 -7.16 15.17
N ALA A 157 -3.21 -8.25 15.34
CA ALA A 157 -2.69 -9.52 15.85
C ALA A 157 -1.65 -10.15 14.91
N ILE A 158 -1.85 -10.05 13.59
CA ILE A 158 -0.93 -10.58 12.58
C ILE A 158 0.28 -9.65 12.47
N ALA A 159 0.08 -8.33 12.46
CA ALA A 159 1.15 -7.34 12.44
C ALA A 159 2.08 -7.51 13.67
N GLN A 160 1.50 -7.65 14.86
CA GLN A 160 2.25 -7.89 16.09
C GLN A 160 3.03 -9.22 16.05
N ALA A 161 2.41 -10.29 15.56
CA ALA A 161 3.06 -11.59 15.43
C ALA A 161 4.19 -11.61 14.36
N SER A 162 4.00 -10.89 13.27
CA SER A 162 5.03 -10.67 12.24
C SER A 162 6.19 -9.83 12.77
N ALA A 163 5.89 -8.78 13.53
CA ALA A 163 6.90 -7.92 14.15
C ALA A 163 7.70 -8.67 15.22
N SER A 164 7.09 -9.59 15.96
CA SER A 164 7.78 -10.39 16.98
C SER A 164 8.58 -11.56 16.40
N SER A 165 8.24 -12.06 15.21
CA SER A 165 8.89 -13.20 14.53
C SER A 165 10.26 -12.84 13.94
N PRO A 166 11.39 -13.41 14.43
CA PRO A 166 12.72 -13.17 13.84
C PRO A 166 12.82 -13.67 12.39
N ALA A 167 12.22 -14.82 12.09
CA ALA A 167 12.23 -15.38 10.73
C ALA A 167 11.50 -14.45 9.75
N TYR A 168 10.32 -13.95 10.14
CA TYR A 168 9.56 -13.02 9.32
C TYR A 168 10.29 -11.69 9.16
N ARG A 169 10.88 -11.12 10.22
CA ARG A 169 11.68 -9.88 10.12
C ARG A 169 12.85 -10.03 9.17
N TRP A 170 13.56 -11.16 9.23
CA TRP A 170 14.68 -11.42 8.32
C TRP A 170 14.21 -11.47 6.86
N MET A 171 13.13 -12.22 6.57
CA MET A 171 12.56 -12.30 5.22
C MET A 171 12.01 -10.94 4.76
N SER A 172 11.38 -10.17 5.65
CA SER A 172 10.91 -8.82 5.34
C SER A 172 12.06 -7.90 4.90
N ALA A 173 13.16 -7.90 5.64
CA ALA A 173 14.31 -7.05 5.35
C ALA A 173 15.04 -7.47 4.05
N HIS A 174 15.21 -8.77 3.80
CA HIS A 174 16.10 -9.25 2.74
C HIS A 174 15.39 -9.77 1.49
N LEU A 175 14.12 -10.22 1.61
CA LEU A 175 13.36 -10.81 0.51
C LEU A 175 12.15 -9.95 0.11
N TYR A 176 11.42 -9.39 1.06
CA TYR A 176 10.16 -8.70 0.72
C TYR A 176 10.40 -7.25 0.35
N ARG A 177 11.06 -6.45 1.21
CA ARG A 177 11.29 -5.03 0.92
C ARG A 177 12.00 -4.78 -0.41
N PRO A 178 13.07 -5.50 -0.79
CA PRO A 178 13.77 -5.20 -2.05
C PRO A 178 12.95 -5.53 -3.30
N TRP A 179 12.05 -6.50 -3.23
CA TRP A 179 11.39 -7.09 -4.40
C TRP A 179 9.90 -6.79 -4.49
N LEU A 180 9.23 -6.60 -3.35
CA LEU A 180 7.81 -6.31 -3.26
C LEU A 180 7.52 -4.84 -3.04
N ARG A 181 8.50 -4.00 -2.70
CA ARG A 181 8.31 -2.54 -2.58
C ARG A 181 7.60 -1.96 -3.82
N PRO A 182 8.01 -2.21 -5.08
CA PRO A 182 7.30 -1.68 -6.26
C PRO A 182 5.85 -2.18 -6.43
N VAL A 183 5.49 -3.31 -5.82
CA VAL A 183 4.15 -3.90 -5.85
C VAL A 183 3.30 -3.40 -4.68
N VAL A 184 3.95 -3.07 -3.56
CA VAL A 184 3.40 -2.58 -2.30
C VAL A 184 3.36 -1.04 -2.25
N ASP A 185 4.08 -0.35 -3.12
CA ASP A 185 4.11 1.12 -3.29
C ASP A 185 2.76 1.70 -3.79
N ARG A 186 1.69 0.92 -3.67
CA ARG A 186 0.33 1.41 -3.62
C ARG A 186 -0.24 1.09 -2.25
N GLU A 187 -0.32 2.10 -1.38
CA GLU A 187 -1.54 2.47 -0.64
C GLU A 187 -1.43 2.93 0.83
N MET A 188 -0.26 3.24 1.41
CA MET A 188 -0.21 4.11 2.63
C MET A 188 1.13 4.82 2.76
N PRO A 189 1.25 6.07 2.27
CA PRO A 189 2.50 6.79 2.36
C PRO A 189 2.74 7.29 3.80
N VAL A 190 3.96 7.08 4.31
CA VAL A 190 4.49 7.71 5.53
C VAL A 190 5.88 8.24 5.21
N LEU A 191 6.18 9.48 5.60
CA LEU A 191 7.52 10.05 5.37
C LEU A 191 8.56 9.36 6.25
N ALA A 192 9.82 9.32 5.84
CA ALA A 192 10.88 8.79 6.71
C ALA A 192 10.88 9.52 8.07
N ARG A 193 11.24 8.81 9.15
CA ARG A 193 11.23 9.40 10.50
C ARG A 193 12.13 10.64 10.56
N GLY A 194 11.55 11.78 10.94
CA GLY A 194 12.26 13.06 11.02
C GLY A 194 12.41 13.80 9.68
N ALA A 195 11.84 13.26 8.59
CA ALA A 195 11.78 13.97 7.32
C ALA A 195 10.74 15.09 7.34
N LEU A 196 9.66 14.95 8.12
CA LEU A 196 8.68 16.02 8.32
C LEU A 196 9.35 17.18 9.09
N LYS A 197 9.58 18.32 8.42
CA LYS A 197 9.75 19.59 9.13
C LYS A 197 8.36 20.07 9.54
N ASN A 198 8.23 20.61 10.75
CA ASN A 198 6.96 21.13 11.26
C ASN A 198 6.26 21.95 10.19
N VAL A 199 5.00 21.62 9.89
CA VAL A 199 4.10 22.37 8.98
C VAL A 199 3.98 23.83 9.41
N ALA A 200 4.27 24.13 10.69
CA ALA A 200 4.48 25.48 11.21
C ALA A 200 5.58 26.31 10.50
N ALA A 201 6.47 25.69 9.72
CA ALA A 201 7.48 26.38 8.92
C ALA A 201 6.93 26.91 7.58
N ASP A 202 5.66 26.68 7.30
CA ASP A 202 5.01 27.14 6.07
C ASP A 202 4.60 28.61 6.11
N ILE A 203 4.61 29.27 4.95
CA ILE A 203 4.35 30.71 4.82
C ILE A 203 2.86 31.07 4.93
N SER A 204 1.95 30.10 4.80
CA SER A 204 0.50 30.31 4.93
C SER A 204 -0.05 30.07 6.34
N LEU A 205 0.79 29.61 7.28
CA LEU A 205 0.39 29.26 8.64
C LEU A 205 1.28 29.96 9.67
N PHE A 206 0.70 30.93 10.40
CA PHE A 206 1.36 31.55 11.55
C PHE A 206 0.98 30.80 12.82
N VAL A 207 1.98 30.36 13.58
CA VAL A 207 1.77 29.51 14.75
C VAL A 207 2.21 30.20 16.03
N VAL A 208 1.33 30.19 17.04
CA VAL A 208 1.59 30.71 18.38
C VAL A 208 1.59 29.55 19.38
N PRO A 209 2.71 29.28 20.07
CA PRO A 209 2.76 28.23 21.08
C PRO A 209 1.79 28.51 22.23
N THR A 210 0.96 27.54 22.58
CA THR A 210 -0.04 27.66 23.66
C THR A 210 0.18 26.67 24.80
N GLY A 211 1.02 25.65 24.60
CA GLY A 211 1.44 24.70 25.62
C GLY A 211 2.44 23.66 25.09
N PRO A 212 2.89 22.70 25.92
CA PRO A 212 3.77 21.63 25.47
C PRO A 212 3.08 20.75 24.41
N GLY A 213 3.54 20.82 23.16
CA GLY A 213 2.98 20.06 22.04
C GLY A 213 1.65 20.60 21.49
N GLU A 214 1.16 21.73 21.99
CA GLU A 214 -0.06 22.39 21.52
C GLU A 214 0.19 23.83 21.08
N GLU A 215 -0.33 24.16 19.91
CA GLU A 215 -0.16 25.46 19.28
C GLU A 215 -1.49 25.96 18.70
N THR A 216 -1.62 27.28 18.56
CA THR A 216 -2.74 27.92 17.85
C THR A 216 -2.26 28.45 16.52
N GLY A 217 -2.93 28.05 15.44
CA GLY A 217 -2.64 28.45 14.07
C GLY A 217 -3.55 29.58 13.59
N VAL A 218 -2.99 30.53 12.86
CA VAL A 218 -3.71 31.52 12.06
C VAL A 218 -3.37 31.25 10.59
N LEU A 219 -4.39 30.86 9.81
CA LEU A 219 -4.25 30.55 8.40
C LEU A 219 -4.53 31.76 7.52
N VAL A 220 -3.68 31.97 6.52
CA VAL A 220 -3.96 32.86 5.40
C VAL A 220 -4.42 32.01 4.22
N VAL A 221 -5.74 31.82 4.11
CA VAL A 221 -6.32 30.94 3.09
C VAL A 221 -6.27 31.60 1.70
N PRO A 222 -5.62 30.99 0.69
CA PRO A 222 -5.65 31.50 -0.67
C PRO A 222 -7.08 31.55 -1.22
N LYS A 223 -7.41 32.64 -1.93
CA LYS A 223 -8.76 32.84 -2.50
C LYS A 223 -9.27 31.64 -3.33
N PRO A 224 -8.47 31.02 -4.24
CA PRO A 224 -8.95 29.86 -5.00
C PRO A 224 -9.30 28.65 -4.12
N VAL A 225 -8.59 28.45 -3.01
CA VAL A 225 -8.86 27.37 -2.05
C VAL A 225 -10.17 27.62 -1.31
N ALA A 226 -10.38 28.85 -0.84
CA ALA A 226 -11.64 29.24 -0.21
C ALA A 226 -12.84 29.11 -1.17
N GLU A 227 -12.71 29.57 -2.41
CA GLU A 227 -13.77 29.44 -3.44
C GLU A 227 -14.09 27.98 -3.75
N LYS A 228 -13.06 27.11 -3.83
CA LYS A 228 -13.25 25.67 -4.01
C LYS A 228 -14.02 25.05 -2.84
N ALA A 229 -13.63 25.36 -1.61
CA ALA A 229 -14.26 24.82 -0.42
C ALA A 229 -15.73 25.25 -0.29
N LEU A 230 -16.02 26.52 -0.56
CA LEU A 230 -17.39 27.05 -0.59
C LEU A 230 -18.24 26.39 -1.67
N ALA A 231 -17.66 26.12 -2.84
CA ALA A 231 -18.35 25.41 -3.93
C ALA A 231 -18.68 23.96 -3.55
N ILE A 232 -17.73 23.23 -2.94
CA ILE A 232 -17.93 21.83 -2.50
C ILE A 232 -19.01 21.74 -1.44
N THR A 233 -19.05 22.71 -0.52
CA THR A 233 -19.96 22.71 0.64
C THR A 233 -21.26 23.47 0.40
N CYS A 234 -21.50 23.93 -0.83
CA CYS A 234 -22.67 24.72 -1.18
C CYS A 234 -23.97 23.96 -0.83
N GLY A 235 -24.85 24.61 -0.07
CA GLY A 235 -26.11 24.01 0.38
C GLY A 235 -26.01 23.11 1.62
N LEU A 236 -24.81 22.85 2.16
CA LEU A 236 -24.62 22.07 3.38
C LEU A 236 -24.59 22.97 4.61
N SER A 237 -25.47 22.69 5.58
CA SER A 237 -25.53 23.41 6.86
C SER A 237 -24.84 22.69 8.02
N SER A 238 -24.75 21.36 7.97
CA SER A 238 -24.12 20.56 9.03
C SER A 238 -22.59 20.63 8.95
N PRO A 239 -21.89 20.98 10.05
CA PRO A 239 -20.43 20.93 10.12
C PRO A 239 -19.86 19.56 9.74
N TYR A 240 -20.52 18.48 10.15
CA TYR A 240 -20.12 17.11 9.81
C TYR A 240 -20.23 16.84 8.30
N LEU A 241 -21.34 17.25 7.68
CA LEU A 241 -21.52 17.06 6.23
C LEU A 241 -20.54 17.91 5.42
N LYS A 242 -20.21 19.13 5.89
CA LYS A 242 -19.18 19.97 5.28
C LYS A 242 -17.81 19.29 5.35
N ALA A 243 -17.41 18.84 6.55
CA ALA A 243 -16.14 18.12 6.75
C ALA A 243 -16.05 16.90 5.82
N ARG A 244 -17.12 16.09 5.77
CA ARG A 244 -17.18 14.93 4.89
C ARG A 244 -17.06 15.31 3.41
N ALA A 245 -17.81 16.31 2.94
CA ALA A 245 -17.76 16.71 1.54
C ALA A 245 -16.38 17.20 1.10
N LEU A 246 -15.68 17.94 1.97
CA LEU A 246 -14.29 18.35 1.72
C LEU A 246 -13.35 17.15 1.66
N TYR A 247 -13.47 16.22 2.62
CA TYR A 247 -12.68 14.99 2.65
C TYR A 247 -12.88 14.16 1.38
N GLU A 248 -14.14 13.89 1.01
CA GLU A 248 -14.51 13.12 -0.19
C GLU A 248 -13.99 13.79 -1.47
N TRP A 249 -14.01 15.12 -1.52
CA TRP A 249 -13.43 15.82 -2.66
C TRP A 249 -11.91 15.62 -2.71
N GLU A 250 -11.21 15.84 -1.60
CA GLU A 250 -9.75 15.81 -1.57
C GLU A 250 -9.18 14.43 -1.91
N ILE A 251 -9.73 13.35 -1.31
CA ILE A 251 -9.25 11.98 -1.56
C ILE A 251 -9.40 11.55 -3.04
N HIS A 252 -10.38 12.12 -3.75
CA HIS A 252 -10.66 11.79 -5.14
C HIS A 252 -9.90 12.69 -6.14
N HIS A 253 -9.43 13.87 -5.72
CA HIS A 253 -8.82 14.86 -6.61
C HIS A 253 -7.34 15.10 -6.37
N ILE A 254 -6.82 14.79 -5.18
CA ILE A 254 -5.39 14.93 -4.86
C ILE A 254 -4.73 13.55 -4.91
N ARG A 255 -3.52 13.50 -5.48
CA ARG A 255 -2.69 12.29 -5.60
C ARG A 255 -1.38 12.48 -4.85
N TYR A 256 -0.90 11.40 -4.23
CA TYR A 256 0.36 11.47 -3.51
C TYR A 256 1.54 11.78 -4.44
N ASP A 257 2.36 12.77 -4.08
CA ASP A 257 3.54 13.17 -4.84
C ASP A 257 4.76 12.36 -4.41
N TRP A 258 4.97 11.23 -5.08
CA TRP A 258 6.11 10.36 -4.84
C TRP A 258 7.45 11.01 -5.19
N LYS A 259 7.47 11.94 -6.13
CA LYS A 259 8.72 12.63 -6.48
C LYS A 259 9.12 13.55 -5.33
N LYS A 260 8.16 14.33 -4.81
CA LYS A 260 8.36 15.19 -3.65
C LYS A 260 8.76 14.36 -2.42
N TYR A 261 8.12 13.20 -2.22
CA TYR A 261 8.54 12.20 -1.21
C TYR A 261 9.99 11.73 -1.37
N ASP A 262 10.40 11.29 -2.56
CA ASP A 262 11.76 10.81 -2.81
C ASP A 262 12.78 11.93 -2.62
N ASP A 263 12.47 13.15 -3.07
CA ASP A 263 13.31 14.35 -2.84
C ASP A 263 13.50 14.62 -1.32
N TYR A 264 12.48 14.37 -0.48
CA TYR A 264 12.62 14.48 0.97
C TYR A 264 13.47 13.35 1.57
N VAL A 265 13.20 12.11 1.18
CA VAL A 265 13.78 10.92 1.83
C VAL A 265 15.22 10.68 1.39
N ASP A 266 15.51 10.83 0.09
CA ASP A 266 16.81 10.49 -0.47
C ASP A 266 17.74 11.71 -0.54
N ASP A 267 17.18 12.90 -0.80
CA ASP A 267 17.96 14.12 -1.00
C ASP A 267 17.85 15.14 0.16
N GLY A 268 16.97 14.92 1.14
CA GLY A 268 16.74 15.84 2.27
C GLY A 268 16.21 17.22 1.86
N LYS A 269 15.69 17.37 0.64
CA LYS A 269 15.23 18.64 0.09
C LYS A 269 13.83 18.93 0.60
N TRP A 270 13.71 19.85 1.55
CA TRP A 270 12.39 20.22 2.06
C TRP A 270 11.72 21.29 1.21
N ASP A 271 10.82 20.89 0.31
CA ASP A 271 9.96 21.84 -0.42
C ASP A 271 8.88 22.41 0.51
N ALA A 272 8.61 23.72 0.39
CA ALA A 272 7.49 24.36 1.08
C ALA A 272 6.17 23.69 0.68
N GLN A 273 5.23 23.59 1.61
CA GLN A 273 3.87 23.17 1.29
C GLN A 273 3.11 24.41 0.78
N SER A 274 2.08 24.19 -0.02
CA SER A 274 1.24 25.30 -0.46
C SER A 274 -0.12 24.76 -0.83
N PRO A 275 -1.18 25.11 -0.07
CA PRO A 275 -2.54 24.70 -0.38
C PRO A 275 -2.95 25.08 -1.81
N LEU A 276 -2.48 26.24 -2.29
CA LEU A 276 -2.72 26.66 -3.66
C LEU A 276 -2.02 25.75 -4.67
N THR A 277 -0.74 25.44 -4.48
CA THR A 277 -0.02 24.52 -5.36
C THR A 277 -0.63 23.13 -5.35
N THR A 278 -1.02 22.61 -4.18
CA THR A 278 -1.68 21.31 -4.04
C THR A 278 -3.02 21.28 -4.79
N LEU A 279 -3.83 22.34 -4.65
CA LEU A 279 -5.09 22.51 -5.37
C LEU A 279 -4.89 22.58 -6.89
N GLU A 280 -3.90 23.33 -7.36
CA GLU A 280 -3.64 23.54 -8.80
C GLU A 280 -3.03 22.30 -9.47
N THR A 281 -2.09 21.64 -8.81
CA THR A 281 -1.37 20.49 -9.36
C THR A 281 -2.11 19.17 -9.13
N GLY A 282 -3.01 19.13 -8.16
CA GLY A 282 -3.66 17.90 -7.70
C GLY A 282 -2.69 16.92 -7.04
N LYS A 283 -1.56 17.41 -6.49
CA LYS A 283 -0.50 16.58 -5.93
C LYS A 283 0.07 17.13 -4.63
N GLY A 284 0.45 16.24 -3.72
CA GLY A 284 1.11 16.61 -2.47
C GLY A 284 1.55 15.42 -1.62
N VAL A 285 2.32 15.66 -0.57
CA VAL A 285 2.62 14.69 0.50
C VAL A 285 1.70 14.91 1.72
N CYS A 286 1.83 14.12 2.79
CA CYS A 286 0.88 14.16 3.91
C CYS A 286 0.69 15.55 4.54
N ALA A 287 1.76 16.35 4.62
CA ALA A 287 1.68 17.75 5.05
C ALA A 287 0.88 18.63 4.08
N ASP A 288 1.05 18.48 2.76
CA ASP A 288 0.27 19.21 1.75
C ASP A 288 -1.23 18.88 1.83
N TYR A 289 -1.57 17.60 2.03
CA TYR A 289 -2.94 17.13 2.24
C TYR A 289 -3.52 17.77 3.51
N ALA A 290 -2.84 17.61 4.64
CA ALA A 290 -3.33 18.12 5.93
C ALA A 290 -3.51 19.65 5.93
N LEU A 291 -2.62 20.38 5.25
CA LEU A 291 -2.69 21.83 5.13
C LEU A 291 -3.80 22.29 4.16
N LEU A 292 -3.96 21.62 3.00
CA LEU A 292 -5.05 21.91 2.07
C LEU A 292 -6.42 21.64 2.71
N TYR A 293 -6.58 20.51 3.40
CA TYR A 293 -7.81 20.19 4.11
C TYR A 293 -8.11 21.23 5.19
N ALA A 294 -7.10 21.64 5.98
CA ALA A 294 -7.27 22.65 7.00
C ALA A 294 -7.69 24.01 6.44
N ASP A 295 -7.07 24.46 5.35
CA ASP A 295 -7.45 25.69 4.64
C ASP A 295 -8.90 25.64 4.15
N MET A 296 -9.29 24.53 3.52
CA MET A 296 -10.66 24.34 3.03
C MET A 296 -11.68 24.30 4.17
N ALA A 297 -11.36 23.57 5.26
CA ALA A 297 -12.22 23.47 6.43
C ALA A 297 -12.39 24.82 7.13
N HIS A 298 -11.30 25.57 7.31
CA HIS A 298 -11.32 26.90 7.90
C HIS A 298 -12.16 27.86 7.05
N ALA A 299 -12.00 27.85 5.72
CA ALA A 299 -12.74 28.71 4.79
C ALA A 299 -14.27 28.54 4.85
N VAL A 300 -14.76 27.37 5.29
CA VAL A 300 -16.21 27.08 5.40
C VAL A 300 -16.73 27.15 6.84
N GLY A 301 -15.92 27.71 7.75
CA GLY A 301 -16.26 28.00 9.14
C GLY A 301 -16.12 26.82 10.09
N LEU A 302 -15.24 25.86 9.81
CA LEU A 302 -14.95 24.74 10.71
C LEU A 302 -13.73 25.05 11.57
N THR A 303 -13.79 24.66 12.84
CA THR A 303 -12.60 24.54 13.70
C THR A 303 -11.90 23.24 13.34
N VAL A 304 -10.65 23.34 12.91
CA VAL A 304 -9.84 22.23 12.40
C VAL A 304 -8.49 22.19 13.11
N ARG A 305 -7.95 21.00 13.30
CA ARG A 305 -6.59 20.78 13.79
C ARG A 305 -5.73 20.19 12.70
N ILE A 306 -4.47 20.59 12.68
CA ILE A 306 -3.40 19.89 11.96
C ILE A 306 -2.61 19.15 13.02
N ASP A 307 -2.64 17.83 12.95
CA ASP A 307 -1.94 16.94 13.86
C ASP A 307 -0.72 16.36 13.17
N GLU A 308 0.41 16.37 13.86
CA GLU A 308 1.67 15.82 13.39
C GLU A 308 2.16 14.76 14.35
N GLY A 309 2.75 13.70 13.78
CA GLY A 309 3.39 12.70 14.60
C GLY A 309 3.93 11.53 13.80
N LEU A 310 3.69 10.33 14.30
CA LEU A 310 4.18 9.09 13.71
C LEU A 310 3.01 8.24 13.24
N ALA A 311 3.07 7.75 12.01
CA ALA A 311 2.14 6.75 11.50
C ALA A 311 2.84 5.43 11.22
N ILE A 312 2.15 4.31 11.49
CA ILE A 312 2.65 2.95 11.31
C ILE A 312 1.88 2.27 10.19
N THR A 313 2.58 1.95 9.11
CA THR A 313 2.06 1.18 7.98
C THR A 313 2.99 0.01 7.67
N GLY A 314 2.45 -1.19 7.48
CA GLY A 314 3.27 -2.35 7.08
C GLY A 314 4.42 -2.70 8.03
N GLY A 315 4.36 -2.28 9.30
CA GLY A 315 5.44 -2.41 10.28
C GLY A 315 6.59 -1.41 10.13
N VAL A 316 6.39 -0.35 9.35
CA VAL A 316 7.29 0.80 9.20
C VAL A 316 6.63 2.01 9.86
N GLU A 317 7.38 2.65 10.77
CA GLU A 317 6.96 3.87 11.44
C GLU A 317 7.62 5.06 10.74
N GLY A 318 6.82 6.01 10.28
CA GLY A 318 7.26 7.21 9.58
C GLY A 318 6.57 8.46 10.12
N SER A 319 7.13 9.64 9.80
CA SER A 319 6.48 10.91 10.12
C SER A 319 5.23 11.09 9.26
N HIS A 320 4.17 11.63 9.87
CA HIS A 320 2.88 11.81 9.21
C HIS A 320 2.13 13.02 9.74
N ALA A 321 1.22 13.55 8.93
CA ALA A 321 0.35 14.66 9.27
C ALA A 321 -1.09 14.36 8.82
N TRP A 322 -2.06 14.71 9.65
CA TRP A 322 -3.50 14.49 9.42
C TRP A 322 -4.30 15.61 10.08
N ASN A 323 -5.64 15.49 10.09
CA ASN A 323 -6.52 16.49 10.66
C ASN A 323 -7.49 15.95 11.69
N GLU A 324 -7.99 16.86 12.53
CA GLU A 324 -9.21 16.66 13.30
C GLU A 324 -10.19 17.80 13.04
N VAL A 325 -11.49 17.54 13.01
CA VAL A 325 -12.50 18.60 12.87
C VAL A 325 -13.44 18.60 14.07
N PHE A 326 -13.63 19.76 14.69
CA PHE A 326 -14.60 19.88 15.79
C PHE A 326 -16.02 19.86 15.25
N ILE A 327 -16.87 18.98 15.80
CA ILE A 327 -18.30 18.92 15.50
C ILE A 327 -19.07 19.49 16.70
N PRO A 328 -19.56 20.75 16.63
CA PRO A 328 -20.18 21.42 17.77
C PRO A 328 -21.37 20.67 18.36
N GLY A 329 -22.22 20.08 17.51
CA GLY A 329 -23.40 19.34 17.95
C GLY A 329 -23.09 18.03 18.68
N GLU A 330 -21.87 17.51 18.55
CA GLU A 330 -21.42 16.29 19.21
C GLU A 330 -20.36 16.56 20.29
N HIS A 331 -19.95 17.82 20.45
CA HIS A 331 -18.90 18.26 21.39
C HIS A 331 -17.61 17.43 21.32
N ARG A 332 -17.25 16.95 20.12
CA ARG A 332 -16.06 16.13 19.89
C ARG A 332 -15.35 16.50 18.60
N TYR A 333 -14.09 16.10 18.52
CA TYR A 333 -13.33 16.10 17.30
C TYR A 333 -13.54 14.77 16.54
N ILE A 334 -13.73 14.85 15.22
CA ILE A 334 -13.68 13.70 14.32
C ILE A 334 -12.28 13.59 13.72
N LEU A 335 -11.78 12.37 13.56
CA LEU A 335 -10.45 12.09 13.00
C LEU A 335 -10.54 11.99 11.48
N VAL A 336 -9.65 12.69 10.77
CA VAL A 336 -9.66 12.77 9.30
C VAL A 336 -8.24 12.65 8.76
N ASP A 337 -7.98 11.64 7.94
CA ASP A 337 -6.73 11.51 7.18
C ASP A 337 -7.05 11.42 5.67
N THR A 338 -6.92 12.55 4.97
CA THR A 338 -7.11 12.62 3.51
C THR A 338 -5.98 11.95 2.74
N THR A 339 -4.79 11.80 3.32
CA THR A 339 -3.66 11.13 2.67
C THR A 339 -3.93 9.64 2.55
N TRP A 340 -4.21 8.97 3.67
CA TRP A 340 -4.56 7.54 3.66
C TRP A 340 -5.95 7.31 3.06
N GLY A 341 -6.87 8.26 3.22
CA GLY A 341 -8.15 8.24 2.52
C GLY A 341 -8.04 8.25 1.01
N SER A 342 -7.09 9.01 0.43
CA SER A 342 -6.84 8.99 -1.02
C SER A 342 -6.39 7.63 -1.56
N ALA A 343 -5.86 6.77 -0.69
CA ALA A 343 -5.42 5.44 -1.04
C ALA A 343 -6.50 4.36 -0.82
N GLN A 344 -7.31 4.50 0.23
CA GLN A 344 -8.22 3.43 0.68
C GLN A 344 -9.71 3.77 0.65
N ASP A 345 -10.07 5.03 0.38
CA ASP A 345 -11.46 5.52 0.52
C ASP A 345 -12.02 5.23 1.93
N ALA A 346 -11.19 5.52 2.94
CA ALA A 346 -11.41 5.28 4.38
C ALA A 346 -10.69 6.36 5.19
N TRP A 347 -10.75 6.36 6.54
CA TRP A 347 -10.07 7.36 7.38
C TRP A 347 -10.82 8.70 7.56
N PHE A 348 -12.14 8.67 7.45
CA PHE A 348 -13.04 9.74 7.90
C PHE A 348 -13.87 9.29 9.10
N ASP A 349 -13.80 10.04 10.20
CA ASP A 349 -14.47 9.76 11.48
C ASP A 349 -14.24 8.32 11.97
N VAL A 350 -12.99 7.86 11.86
CA VAL A 350 -12.59 6.53 12.34
C VAL A 350 -12.61 6.51 13.87
N PRO A 351 -13.10 5.43 14.51
CA PRO A 351 -13.07 5.32 15.97
C PRO A 351 -11.65 5.53 16.53
N PRO A 352 -11.46 6.34 17.59
CA PRO A 352 -10.13 6.62 18.14
C PRO A 352 -9.33 5.36 18.48
N ALA A 353 -9.99 4.34 19.03
CA ALA A 353 -9.35 3.06 19.34
C ALA A 353 -8.72 2.36 18.13
N VAL A 354 -9.20 2.61 16.91
CA VAL A 354 -8.63 2.08 15.66
C VAL A 354 -7.58 3.04 15.10
N PHE A 355 -7.84 4.35 15.17
CA PHE A 355 -6.93 5.37 14.65
C PHE A 355 -5.59 5.37 15.43
N ASP A 356 -5.65 5.30 16.76
CA ASP A 356 -4.50 5.33 17.68
C ASP A 356 -3.59 4.09 17.56
N GLU A 357 -4.06 2.99 16.95
CA GLU A 357 -3.22 1.83 16.65
C GLU A 357 -2.14 2.16 15.61
N THR A 358 -2.44 3.13 14.74
CA THR A 358 -1.63 3.48 13.58
C THR A 358 -1.05 4.88 13.68
N HIS A 359 -1.77 5.83 14.27
CA HIS A 359 -1.37 7.23 14.39
C HIS A 359 -1.00 7.58 15.84
N LYS A 360 0.18 8.15 16.02
CA LYS A 360 0.68 8.61 17.31
C LYS A 360 0.95 10.10 17.23
N LEU A 361 0.09 10.88 17.85
CA LEU A 361 0.23 12.33 17.95
C LEU A 361 1.54 12.71 18.66
N VAL A 362 2.20 13.75 18.14
CA VAL A 362 3.36 14.40 18.76
C VAL A 362 3.06 15.88 18.97
N THR A 363 2.58 16.57 17.94
CA THR A 363 2.29 18.00 17.96
C THR A 363 0.92 18.26 17.37
N ARG A 364 0.23 19.29 17.87
CA ARG A 364 -1.09 19.70 17.40
C ARG A 364 -1.17 21.19 17.22
N ILE A 365 -1.71 21.61 16.08
CA ILE A 365 -2.00 23.00 15.75
C ILE A 365 -3.52 23.16 15.63
N THR A 366 -4.14 23.93 16.52
CA THR A 366 -5.58 24.20 16.46
C THR A 366 -5.85 25.50 15.71
N ILE A 367 -6.71 25.43 14.70
CA ILE A 367 -7.20 26.58 13.94
C ILE A 367 -8.69 26.71 14.23
N TYR A 368 -9.05 27.79 14.93
CA TYR A 368 -10.44 28.07 15.27
C TYR A 368 -11.20 28.59 14.04
N ALA A 369 -12.49 28.27 13.97
CA ALA A 369 -13.39 28.83 12.95
C ALA A 369 -13.32 30.37 12.98
N SER A 370 -13.31 31.00 11.81
CA SER A 370 -13.42 32.46 11.69
C SER A 370 -14.78 32.89 12.26
N THR A 371 -14.77 33.74 13.28
CA THR A 371 -15.96 34.31 13.92
C THR A 371 -16.77 35.21 13.00
#